data_AF-A0A962Q796-F1
#
_entry.id   AF-A0A962Q796-F1
#
_cell.length_a   1.000
_cell.length_b   1.000
_cell.length_c   1.000
_cell.angle_alpha   90.00
_cell.angle_beta   90.00
_cell.angle_gamma   90.00
#
_symmetry.space_group_name_H-M   'P 1'
#
loop_
_entity.id
_entity.type
_entity.pdbx_description
1 polymer ?
#
loop_
_entity_poly.entity_id
_entity_poly.type
_entity_poly.pdbx_seq_one_letter_code
_entity_poly.pdbx_strand_id
1 'polypeptide(L)'
;MNFLDGSLFPENQQKLVITVAPYGPEWMPSDFPEDIPITMDEHIQKAVDCYNAGATVLHLHVREEDGKGSKRLSKFNELLEGVRAAVPEMIIQVGGSISFAPEGEGETAKWLSDDTRHMLADLTPAPDQVTI
;
A
#
# COMPACT_ATOMS: atom_id res chain seq x y z
N MET A 1 -3.89 35.75 3.06
CA MET A 1 -4.52 34.57 3.68
C MET A 1 -4.61 34.87 5.17
N ASN A 2 -5.82 35.04 5.71
CA ASN A 2 -5.99 35.35 7.14
C ASN A 2 -6.12 34.02 7.88
N PHE A 3 -5.01 33.51 8.42
CA PHE A 3 -5.08 32.43 9.40
C PHE A 3 -5.60 33.04 10.69
N LEU A 4 -6.84 32.72 11.05
CA LEU A 4 -7.38 33.02 12.38
C LEU A 4 -6.49 32.30 13.40
N ASP A 5 -6.35 32.86 14.62
CA ASP A 5 -5.61 32.15 15.65
C ASP A 5 -6.18 30.73 15.84
N GLY A 6 -5.29 29.76 16.03
CA GLY A 6 -5.67 28.37 16.22
C GLY A 6 -6.18 27.60 14.98
N SER A 7 -6.20 28.18 13.78
CA SER A 7 -6.63 27.47 12.56
C SER A 7 -5.71 26.31 12.15
N LEU A 8 -4.53 26.19 12.75
CA LEU A 8 -3.58 25.10 12.53
C LEU A 8 -3.73 23.96 13.54
N PHE A 9 -4.56 24.11 14.57
CA PHE A 9 -4.82 23.02 15.51
C PHE A 9 -5.69 21.94 14.86
N PRO A 10 -5.32 20.65 14.92
CA PRO A 10 -6.05 19.57 14.25
C PRO A 10 -7.55 19.54 14.56
N GLU A 11 -7.96 19.86 15.77
CA GLU A 11 -9.37 19.91 16.21
C GLU A 11 -10.20 20.99 15.51
N ASN A 12 -9.55 22.03 14.97
CA ASN A 12 -10.19 23.14 14.26
C ASN A 12 -10.11 22.98 12.73
N GLN A 13 -9.39 21.95 12.24
CA GLN A 13 -9.32 21.65 10.83
C GLN A 13 -10.54 20.82 10.38
N GLN A 14 -10.91 20.95 9.11
CA GLN A 14 -11.90 20.07 8.53
C GLN A 14 -11.38 18.63 8.58
N LYS A 15 -12.28 17.67 8.88
CA LYS A 15 -11.94 16.26 8.82
C LYS A 15 -11.38 15.94 7.43
N LEU A 16 -10.21 15.32 7.42
CA LEU A 16 -9.48 14.97 6.21
C LEU A 16 -9.09 13.49 6.28
N VAL A 17 -9.21 12.81 5.15
CA VAL A 17 -8.65 11.47 4.95
C VAL A 17 -7.31 11.65 4.23
N ILE A 18 -6.24 11.14 4.85
CA ILE A 18 -4.90 11.17 4.25
C ILE A 18 -4.59 9.77 3.75
N THR A 19 -4.39 9.66 2.43
CA THR A 19 -3.95 8.44 1.76
C THR A 19 -2.47 8.56 1.40
N VAL A 20 -1.69 7.54 1.74
CA VAL A 20 -0.24 7.50 1.47
C VAL A 20 0.14 6.28 0.63
N ALA A 21 1.11 6.44 -0.26
CA ALA A 21 1.67 5.38 -1.11
C ALA A 21 3.21 5.32 -0.92
N PRO A 22 3.70 4.87 0.24
CA PRO A 22 5.10 5.10 0.66
C PRO A 22 6.11 4.17 -0.02
N TYR A 23 5.67 3.23 -0.85
CA TYR A 23 6.52 2.14 -1.37
C TYR A 23 7.21 2.45 -2.70
N GLY A 24 6.76 3.49 -3.42
CA GLY A 24 7.40 4.00 -4.64
C GLY A 24 7.80 2.95 -5.69
N PRO A 25 6.88 2.09 -6.16
CA PRO A 25 7.21 0.88 -6.95
C PRO A 25 7.96 1.15 -8.26
N GLU A 26 7.91 2.38 -8.78
CA GLU A 26 8.61 2.83 -9.99
C GLU A 26 10.14 2.92 -9.80
N TRP A 27 10.59 3.19 -8.57
CA TRP A 27 12.01 3.43 -8.26
C TRP A 27 12.69 2.17 -7.73
N MET A 28 14.00 2.07 -7.96
CA MET A 28 14.84 1.07 -7.32
C MET A 28 15.32 1.58 -5.95
N PRO A 29 15.59 0.69 -4.97
CA PRO A 29 16.11 1.13 -3.67
C PRO A 29 17.39 1.96 -3.77
N SER A 30 18.24 1.74 -4.78
CA SER A 30 19.43 2.55 -5.02
C SER A 30 19.16 4.02 -5.33
N ASP A 31 17.97 4.34 -5.84
CA ASP A 31 17.58 5.72 -6.14
C ASP A 31 17.30 6.51 -4.84
N PHE A 32 16.77 5.82 -3.82
CA PHE A 32 16.43 6.38 -2.50
C PHE A 32 16.72 5.36 -1.37
N PRO A 33 17.99 5.13 -1.00
CA PRO A 33 18.40 4.02 -0.14
C PRO A 33 17.80 4.04 1.28
N GLU A 34 17.43 5.21 1.79
CA GLU A 34 16.89 5.38 3.14
C GLU A 34 15.36 5.35 3.17
N ASP A 35 14.70 5.50 2.02
CA ASP A 35 13.25 5.72 1.94
C ASP A 35 12.47 4.48 1.51
N ILE A 36 13.05 3.67 0.63
CA ILE A 36 12.37 2.53 0.00
C ILE A 36 12.54 1.26 0.83
N PRO A 37 11.48 0.72 1.45
CA PRO A 37 11.56 -0.53 2.21
C PRO A 37 11.71 -1.73 1.25
N ILE A 38 12.48 -2.75 1.65
CA ILE A 38 12.70 -3.97 0.84
C ILE A 38 12.14 -5.18 1.58
N THR A 39 12.47 -5.35 2.85
CA THR A 39 12.05 -6.49 3.66
C THR A 39 10.61 -6.33 4.14
N MET A 40 9.98 -7.44 4.54
CA MET A 40 8.60 -7.41 5.04
C MET A 40 8.47 -6.55 6.30
N ASP A 41 9.41 -6.69 7.23
CA ASP A 41 9.45 -5.89 8.47
C ASP A 41 9.57 -4.39 8.17
N GLU A 42 10.41 -4.00 7.20
CA GLU A 42 10.52 -2.60 6.77
C GLU A 42 9.23 -2.08 6.15
N HIS A 43 8.52 -2.89 5.35
CA HIS A 43 7.23 -2.49 4.78
C HIS A 43 6.19 -2.27 5.90
N ILE A 44 6.10 -3.19 6.87
CA ILE A 44 5.19 -3.08 8.01
C ILE A 44 5.55 -1.85 8.86
N GLN A 45 6.83 -1.64 9.15
CA GLN A 45 7.28 -0.48 9.92
C GLN A 45 6.95 0.83 9.19
N LYS A 46 7.11 0.89 7.87
CA LYS A 46 6.72 2.06 7.08
C LYS A 46 5.22 2.36 7.20
N ALA A 47 4.37 1.33 7.21
CA ALA A 47 2.94 1.48 7.46
C ALA A 47 2.64 2.05 8.85
N VAL A 48 3.33 1.55 9.89
CA VAL A 48 3.23 2.05 11.27
C VAL A 48 3.63 3.53 11.34
N ASP A 49 4.75 3.90 10.73
CA ASP A 49 5.25 5.27 10.71
C ASP A 49 4.25 6.22 10.04
N CYS A 50 3.70 5.81 8.90
CA CYS A 50 2.66 6.57 8.20
C CYS A 50 1.41 6.75 9.05
N TYR A 51 0.94 5.69 9.72
CA TYR A 51 -0.24 5.75 10.59
C TYR A 51 -0.02 6.73 11.75
N ASN A 52 1.13 6.63 12.42
CA ASN A 52 1.50 7.51 13.52
C ASN A 52 1.67 8.97 13.08
N ALA A 53 2.04 9.21 11.82
CA ALA A 53 2.09 10.54 11.23
C ALA A 53 0.71 11.12 10.85
N GLY A 54 -0.37 10.33 10.99
CA GLY A 54 -1.75 10.76 10.76
C GLY A 54 -2.39 10.26 9.46
N ALA A 55 -1.72 9.37 8.72
CA ALA A 55 -2.35 8.70 7.58
C ALA A 55 -3.40 7.70 8.06
N THR A 56 -4.56 7.68 7.40
CA THR A 56 -5.64 6.74 7.71
C THR A 56 -5.84 5.71 6.60
N VAL A 57 -5.30 5.95 5.40
CA VAL A 57 -5.35 5.03 4.26
C VAL A 57 -3.95 4.75 3.73
N LEU A 58 -3.60 3.49 3.54
CA LEU A 58 -2.33 3.02 3.00
C LEU A 58 -2.54 2.33 1.65
N HIS A 59 -1.92 2.85 0.59
CA HIS A 59 -1.81 2.19 -0.70
C HIS A 59 -0.61 1.24 -0.71
N LEU A 60 -0.87 -0.05 -0.86
CA LEU A 60 0.14 -1.11 -0.77
C LEU A 60 0.83 -1.41 -2.09
N HIS A 61 2.15 -1.54 -2.00
CA HIS A 61 2.96 -2.35 -2.92
C HIS A 61 3.87 -3.24 -2.08
N VAL A 62 4.37 -4.32 -2.68
CA VAL A 62 5.34 -5.21 -2.07
C VAL A 62 6.55 -5.34 -2.98
N ARG A 63 7.73 -5.61 -2.42
CA ARG A 63 8.96 -5.85 -3.19
C ARG A 63 9.48 -7.27 -3.09
N GLU A 64 10.30 -7.60 -4.07
CA GLU A 64 11.20 -8.74 -4.05
C GLU A 64 12.53 -8.40 -3.37
N GLU A 65 13.29 -9.43 -3.01
CA GLU A 65 14.59 -9.25 -2.34
C GLU A 65 15.61 -8.54 -3.23
N ASP A 66 15.45 -8.61 -4.56
CA ASP A 66 16.25 -7.84 -5.52
C ASP A 66 15.84 -6.36 -5.62
N GLY A 67 14.86 -5.94 -4.82
CA GLY A 67 14.35 -4.59 -4.77
C GLY A 67 13.31 -4.27 -5.82
N LYS A 68 12.93 -5.17 -6.74
CA LYS A 68 11.86 -4.88 -7.73
C LYS A 68 10.48 -5.00 -7.11
N GLY A 69 9.48 -4.39 -7.74
CA GLY A 69 8.08 -4.59 -7.37
C GLY A 69 7.66 -6.06 -7.54
N SER A 70 7.04 -6.63 -6.51
CA SER A 70 6.48 -7.98 -6.52
C SER A 70 5.09 -7.98 -7.15
N LYS A 71 4.78 -9.08 -7.83
CA LYS A 71 3.45 -9.39 -8.37
C LYS A 71 2.79 -10.57 -7.68
N ARG A 72 3.45 -11.14 -6.66
CA ARG A 72 3.03 -12.39 -6.01
C ARG A 72 1.96 -12.12 -4.98
N LEU A 73 0.77 -12.66 -5.17
CA LEU A 73 -0.34 -12.46 -4.23
C LEU A 73 -0.03 -12.97 -2.82
N SER A 74 0.81 -14.01 -2.70
CA SER A 74 1.27 -14.53 -1.40
C SER A 74 2.02 -13.48 -0.58
N LYS A 75 2.86 -12.66 -1.23
CA LYS A 75 3.59 -11.57 -0.55
C LYS A 75 2.67 -10.43 -0.16
N PHE A 76 1.63 -10.16 -0.96
CA PHE A 76 0.59 -9.18 -0.59
C PHE A 76 -0.19 -9.66 0.63
N ASN A 77 -0.57 -10.94 0.69
CA ASN A 77 -1.22 -11.53 1.86
C ASN A 77 -0.35 -11.42 3.12
N GLU A 78 0.94 -11.72 3.01
CA GLU A 78 1.89 -11.60 4.13
C GLU A 78 1.98 -10.15 4.64
N LEU A 79 2.11 -9.17 3.74
CA LEU A 79 2.13 -7.77 4.14
C LEU A 79 0.80 -7.30 4.73
N LEU A 80 -0.31 -7.73 4.14
CA LEU A 80 -1.66 -7.44 4.62
C LEU A 80 -1.83 -7.98 6.05
N GLU A 81 -1.45 -9.22 6.31
CA GLU A 81 -1.50 -9.82 7.64
C GLU A 81 -0.64 -9.03 8.65
N GLY A 82 0.61 -8.71 8.29
CA GLY A 82 1.52 -7.95 9.14
C GLY A 82 1.00 -6.55 9.47
N VAL A 83 0.51 -5.81 8.47
CA VAL A 83 -0.05 -4.46 8.66
C VAL A 83 -1.32 -4.50 9.50
N ARG A 84 -2.22 -5.48 9.27
CA ARG A 84 -3.42 -5.65 10.09
C ARG A 84 -3.10 -5.94 11.55
N ALA A 85 -2.03 -6.70 11.81
CA ALA A 85 -1.59 -6.97 13.18
C ALA A 85 -0.97 -5.72 13.84
N ALA A 86 -0.18 -4.93 13.10
CA ALA A 86 0.55 -3.78 13.64
C ALA A 86 -0.32 -2.51 13.79
N VAL A 87 -1.19 -2.24 12.81
CA VAL A 87 -2.07 -1.06 12.74
C VAL A 87 -3.49 -1.47 12.31
N PRO A 88 -4.27 -2.10 13.21
CA PRO A 88 -5.56 -2.71 12.86
C PRO A 88 -6.60 -1.74 12.28
N GLU A 89 -6.51 -0.45 12.64
CA GLU A 89 -7.42 0.60 12.19
C GLU A 89 -6.98 1.30 10.89
N MET A 90 -5.82 0.94 10.32
CA MET A 90 -5.39 1.48 9.02
C MET A 90 -6.29 0.93 7.91
N ILE A 91 -6.85 1.80 7.08
CA ILE A 91 -7.57 1.38 5.86
C ILE A 91 -6.51 0.98 4.83
N ILE A 92 -6.61 -0.24 4.32
CA ILE A 92 -5.65 -0.79 3.35
C ILE A 92 -6.26 -0.80 1.95
N GLN A 93 -5.55 -0.18 1.02
CA GLN A 93 -5.91 -0.12 -0.39
C GLN A 93 -4.88 -0.89 -1.24
N VAL A 94 -5.35 -1.77 -2.12
CA VAL A 94 -4.51 -2.49 -3.08
C VAL A 94 -4.83 -2.04 -4.51
N GLY A 95 -3.80 -1.78 -5.30
CA GLY A 95 -3.95 -1.31 -6.68
C GLY A 95 -4.36 -2.42 -7.66
N GLY A 96 -5.36 -2.17 -8.51
CA GLY A 96 -5.84 -3.12 -9.51
C GLY A 96 -4.82 -3.52 -10.59
N SER A 97 -3.79 -2.71 -10.83
CA SER A 97 -2.81 -2.96 -11.91
C SER A 97 -2.05 -4.28 -11.74
N ILE A 98 -1.93 -4.80 -10.52
CA ILE A 98 -1.27 -6.08 -10.24
C ILE A 98 -2.03 -7.28 -10.81
N SER A 99 -3.36 -7.22 -10.93
CA SER A 99 -4.14 -8.34 -11.48
C SER A 99 -3.79 -8.64 -12.94
N PHE A 100 -3.28 -7.64 -13.67
CA PHE A 100 -2.85 -7.78 -15.07
C PHE A 100 -1.41 -8.26 -15.22
N ALA A 101 -0.67 -8.37 -14.12
CA ALA A 101 0.75 -8.62 -14.14
C ALA A 101 1.03 -10.10 -13.83
N PRO A 102 1.39 -10.93 -14.83
CA PRO A 102 1.77 -12.31 -14.58
C PRO A 102 2.97 -12.38 -13.62
N GLU A 103 2.98 -13.40 -12.74
CA GLU A 103 4.08 -13.61 -11.79
C GLU A 103 5.39 -13.96 -12.52
N GLY A 104 5.32 -14.78 -13.57
CA GLY A 104 6.47 -15.16 -14.40
C GLY A 104 6.65 -14.30 -15.66
N GLU A 105 7.89 -14.12 -16.10
CA GLU A 105 8.18 -13.49 -17.41
C GLU A 105 7.62 -14.35 -18.56
N GLY A 106 6.85 -13.73 -19.45
CA GLY A 106 6.28 -14.39 -20.62
C GLY A 106 5.02 -15.23 -20.34
N GLU A 107 4.55 -15.30 -19.10
CA GLU A 107 3.25 -15.90 -18.81
C GLU A 107 2.11 -14.98 -19.28
N THR A 108 0.99 -15.58 -19.67
CA THR A 108 -0.22 -14.81 -19.97
C THR A 108 -0.81 -14.30 -18.66
N ALA A 109 -1.21 -13.02 -18.64
CA ALA A 109 -2.04 -12.50 -17.57
C ALA A 109 -3.30 -13.38 -17.45
N LYS A 110 -3.46 -14.04 -16.31
CA LYS A 110 -4.54 -15.01 -16.10
C LYS A 110 -5.91 -14.33 -15.90
N TRP A 111 -5.94 -13.01 -15.74
CA TRP A 111 -7.05 -12.27 -15.13
C TRP A 111 -7.39 -11.00 -15.93
N LEU A 112 -7.71 -11.16 -17.21
CA LEU A 112 -7.90 -10.05 -18.17
C LEU A 112 -9.33 -9.48 -18.23
N SER A 113 -10.34 -10.15 -17.67
CA SER A 113 -11.72 -9.66 -17.71
C SER A 113 -12.03 -8.72 -16.53
N ASP A 114 -13.00 -7.83 -16.72
CA ASP A 114 -13.45 -6.90 -15.66
C ASP A 114 -13.96 -7.65 -14.42
N ASP A 115 -14.58 -8.82 -14.60
CA ASP A 115 -15.01 -9.70 -13.50
C ASP A 115 -13.82 -10.22 -12.68
N THR A 116 -12.67 -10.48 -13.31
CA THR A 116 -11.46 -10.92 -12.61
C THR A 116 -10.72 -9.81 -11.86
N ARG A 117 -11.06 -8.52 -12.07
CA ARG A 117 -10.50 -7.39 -11.28
C ARG A 117 -10.90 -7.46 -9.80
N HIS A 118 -12.00 -8.15 -9.48
CA HIS A 118 -12.54 -8.25 -8.13
C HIS A 118 -11.89 -9.33 -7.26
N MET A 119 -11.03 -10.21 -7.80
CA MET A 119 -10.36 -11.22 -6.97
C MET A 119 -9.26 -10.66 -6.06
N LEU A 120 -8.88 -9.39 -6.20
CA LEU A 120 -8.11 -8.69 -5.15
C LEU A 120 -8.90 -8.56 -3.84
N ALA A 121 -10.22 -8.67 -3.89
CA ALA A 121 -11.05 -8.81 -2.69
C ALA A 121 -10.89 -10.18 -2.01
N ASP A 122 -10.33 -11.18 -2.70
CA ASP A 122 -10.07 -12.52 -2.16
C ASP A 122 -8.66 -12.65 -1.54
N LEU A 123 -7.85 -11.58 -1.55
CA LEU A 123 -6.66 -11.50 -0.71
C LEU A 123 -7.05 -11.78 0.74
N THR A 124 -6.17 -12.46 1.45
CA THR A 124 -6.42 -12.90 2.83
C THR A 124 -5.27 -12.40 3.71
N PRO A 125 -5.52 -11.44 4.63
CA PRO A 125 -6.81 -10.79 4.90
C PRO A 125 -7.25 -9.84 3.78
N ALA A 126 -8.56 -9.62 3.65
CA ALA A 126 -9.12 -8.79 2.58
C ALA A 126 -8.70 -7.30 2.75
N PRO A 127 -8.34 -6.61 1.66
CA PRO A 127 -8.13 -5.18 1.68
C PRO A 127 -9.47 -4.46 1.84
N ASP A 128 -9.45 -3.25 2.39
CA ASP A 128 -10.66 -2.43 2.54
C ASP A 128 -11.07 -1.77 1.22
N GLN A 129 -10.10 -1.55 0.33
CA GLN A 129 -10.27 -0.88 -0.94
C GLN A 129 -9.46 -1.55 -2.05
N VAL A 130 -10.07 -1.64 -3.23
CA VAL A 130 -9.39 -2.03 -4.48
C VAL A 130 -9.58 -0.90 -5.48
N THR A 131 -8.51 -0.44 -6.12
CA THR A 131 -8.61 0.54 -7.21
C THR A 131 -8.87 -0.19 -8.54
N ILE A 132 -9.81 0.31 -9.36
CA ILE A 132 -10.25 -0.30 -10.64
C ILE A 132 -9.69 0.43 -11.85
#